data_AF-A0A3S0TS37-F1
#
_entry.id   AF-A0A3S0TS37-F1
#
_cell.length_a   1.000
_cell.length_b   1.000
_cell.length_c   1.000
_cell.angle_alpha   90.00
_cell.angle_beta   90.00
_cell.angle_gamma   90.00
#
_symmetry.space_group_name_H-M   'P 1'
#
loop_
_entity.id
_entity.type
_entity.pdbx_description
1 polymer ?
#
loop_
_entity_poly.entity_id
_entity_poly.type
_entity_poly.pdbx_seq_one_letter_code
_entity_poly.pdbx_strand_id
1 'polypeptide(L)' 'MNQVSDKICVYFEEFNRGHNAFEPDLLAPHVSDSLVGTGPGGAIQVVSKEDYLTGTAKSEAYLHSLGSQFVKTVPS' A
#
# COMPACT_ATOMS: atom_id res chain seq x y z
N MET A 1 7.51 -1.51 28.02
CA MET A 1 7.29 -1.57 26.55
C MET A 1 6.49 -2.80 26.24
N ASN A 2 5.36 -2.65 25.55
CA ASN A 2 4.51 -3.77 25.16
C ASN A 2 4.96 -4.22 23.76
N GLN A 3 5.76 -5.29 23.69
CA GLN A 3 6.35 -5.81 22.44
C GLN A 3 5.32 -6.09 21.34
N VAL A 4 4.05 -6.38 21.69
CA VAL A 4 2.98 -6.57 20.71
C VAL A 4 2.58 -5.23 20.08
N SER A 5 2.48 -4.17 20.89
CA SER A 5 2.19 -2.82 20.41
C SER A 5 3.28 -2.35 19.43
N ASP A 6 4.54 -2.57 19.78
CA ASP A 6 5.68 -2.14 18.95
C ASP A 6 5.67 -2.84 17.59
N LYS A 7 5.37 -4.15 17.55
CA LYS A 7 5.25 -4.92 16.30
C LYS A 7 4.11 -4.44 15.40
N ILE A 8 2.97 -4.09 16.00
CA ILE A 8 1.81 -3.57 15.25
C ILE A 8 2.15 -2.20 14.66
N CYS A 9 2.81 -1.32 15.43
CA CYS A 9 3.27 -0.02 14.93
C CYS A 9 4.21 -0.18 13.74
N VAL A 10 5.25 -1.02 13.86
CA VAL A 10 6.20 -1.28 12.77
C VAL A 10 5.49 -1.81 11.52
N TYR A 11 4.56 -2.75 11.67
CA TYR A 11 3.77 -3.26 10.54
C TYR A 11 3.06 -2.14 9.78
N PHE A 12 2.35 -1.25 10.48
CA PHE A 12 1.61 -0.16 9.83
C PHE A 12 2.53 0.91 9.24
N GLU A 13 3.68 1.18 9.88
CA GLU A 13 4.68 2.10 9.34
C GLU A 13 5.25 1.59 8.00
N GLU A 14 5.62 0.31 7.94
CA GLU A 14 6.15 -0.32 6.73
C GLU A 14 5.09 -0.44 5.62
N PHE A 15 3.87 -0.86 5.99
CA PHE A 15 2.73 -0.91 5.07
C PHE A 15 2.41 0.46 4.45
N ASN A 16 2.33 1.50 5.29
CA ASN A 16 2.06 2.86 4.82
C ASN A 16 3.22 3.39 3.96
N ARG A 17 4.47 3.07 4.31
CA ARG A 17 5.64 3.44 3.51
C ARG A 17 5.55 2.84 2.10
N GLY A 18 5.24 1.55 1.98
CA GLY A 18 5.09 0.88 0.69
C GLY A 18 3.98 1.52 -0.17
N HIS A 19 2.86 1.88 0.45
CA HIS A 19 1.76 2.57 -0.23
C HIS A 19 2.11 3.99 -0.69
N ASN A 20 2.70 4.80 0.20
CA ASN A 20 3.04 6.19 -0.10
C ASN A 20 4.15 6.29 -1.16
N ALA A 21 5.02 5.29 -1.24
CA ALA A 21 6.07 5.19 -2.25
C ALA A 21 5.61 4.51 -3.54
N PHE A 22 4.40 3.93 -3.58
CA PHE A 22 3.93 3.07 -4.65
C PHE A 22 4.87 1.90 -4.99
N GLU A 23 5.61 1.39 -4.00
CA GLU A 23 6.64 0.36 -4.20
C GLU A 23 6.06 -1.03 -3.85
N PRO A 24 5.74 -1.89 -4.84
CA PRO A 24 5.08 -3.17 -4.58
C PRO A 24 5.96 -4.14 -3.78
N ASP A 25 7.28 -4.08 -3.97
CA ASP A 25 8.24 -4.91 -3.23
C ASP A 25 8.23 -4.61 -1.73
N LEU A 26 7.97 -3.35 -1.35
CA LEU A 26 7.80 -2.98 0.06
C LEU A 26 6.46 -3.46 0.62
N LEU A 27 5.41 -3.57 -0.20
CA LEU A 27 4.09 -4.04 0.24
C LEU A 27 3.97 -5.56 0.30
N ALA A 28 4.70 -6.28 -0.56
CA ALA A 28 4.60 -7.73 -0.72
C ALA A 28 4.70 -8.54 0.60
N PRO A 29 5.55 -8.18 1.59
CA PRO A 29 5.61 -8.87 2.88
C PRO A 29 4.38 -8.63 3.77
N HIS A 30 3.63 -7.55 3.54
CA HIS A 30 2.54 -7.10 4.41
C HIS A 30 1.15 -7.46 3.88
N VAL A 31 1.06 -8.04 2.68
CA VAL A 31 -0.23 -8.39 2.07
C VAL A 31 -0.42 -9.90 1.93
N SER A 32 -1.62 -10.35 2.29
CA SER A 32 -2.10 -11.72 2.09
C SER A 32 -2.58 -11.97 0.66
N ASP A 33 -2.66 -13.24 0.27
CA ASP A 33 -3.07 -13.66 -1.08
C ASP A 33 -4.46 -13.15 -1.49
N SER A 34 -5.36 -12.99 -0.50
CA SER A 34 -6.68 -12.38 -0.69
C SER A 34 -6.76 -11.08 0.10
N LEU A 35 -7.03 -9.98 -0.60
CA LEU A 35 -7.34 -8.69 -0.01
C LEU A 35 -8.80 -8.36 -0.24
N VAL A 36 -9.50 -8.01 0.83
CA VAL A 36 -10.90 -7.60 0.78
C VAL A 36 -10.96 -6.10 1.01
N GLY A 37 -11.51 -5.38 0.04
CA GLY A 37 -11.72 -3.94 0.10
C GLY A 37 -13.17 -3.59 -0.21
N THR A 38 -13.60 -2.44 0.26
CA THR A 38 -14.91 -1.89 -0.07
C THR A 38 -14.71 -0.70 -1.00
N GLY A 39 -15.29 -0.75 -2.19
CA GLY A 39 -15.29 0.37 -3.13
C GLY A 39 -16.17 1.53 -2.63
N PRO A 40 -16.08 2.73 -3.23
CA PRO A 40 -16.85 3.90 -2.80
C PRO A 40 -18.37 3.72 -2.75
N GLY A 41 -18.91 2.77 -3.52
CA GLY A 41 -20.35 2.42 -3.51
C GLY A 41 -20.74 1.30 -2.54
N GLY A 42 -19.85 0.87 -1.63
CA GLY A 42 -20.13 -0.24 -0.70
C GLY A 42 -19.94 -1.64 -1.29
N ALA A 43 -19.57 -1.74 -2.57
CA ALA A 43 -19.29 -3.02 -3.21
C ALA A 43 -18.03 -3.65 -2.61
N ILE A 44 -18.14 -4.89 -2.14
CA ILE A 44 -17.01 -5.68 -1.67
C ILE A 44 -16.25 -6.21 -2.89
N GLN A 45 -14.96 -5.97 -2.92
CA GLN A 45 -14.04 -6.51 -3.92
C GLN A 45 -13.03 -7.41 -3.21
N VAL A 46 -12.81 -8.58 -3.79
CA VAL A 46 -11.72 -9.46 -3.42
C VAL A 46 -10.69 -9.38 -4.53
N VAL A 47 -9.48 -8.97 -4.18
CA VAL A 47 -8.38 -8.77 -5.12
C VAL A 47 -7.27 -9.73 -4.74
N SER A 48 -6.67 -10.37 -5.76
CA SER A 48 -5.48 -11.20 -5.53
C SER A 48 -4.31 -10.33 -5.10
N LYS A 49 -3.38 -10.90 -4.33
CA LYS A 49 -2.12 -10.22 -3.99
C LYS A 49 -1.40 -9.67 -5.23
N GLU A 50 -1.31 -10.48 -6.29
CA GLU A 50 -0.64 -10.09 -7.54
C GLU A 50 -1.31 -8.90 -8.22
N ASP A 51 -2.64 -8.92 -8.32
CA ASP A 51 -3.42 -7.82 -8.91
C ASP A 51 -3.30 -6.54 -8.09
N TYR A 52 -3.30 -6.66 -6.76
CA TYR A 52 -3.15 -5.53 -5.86
C TYR A 52 -1.75 -4.90 -5.96
N LEU A 53 -0.70 -5.71 -5.98
CA LEU A 53 0.68 -5.24 -6.14
C LEU A 53 0.89 -4.59 -7.52
N THR A 54 0.34 -5.21 -8.58
CA THR A 54 0.34 -4.65 -9.93
C THR A 54 -0.46 -3.33 -10.00
N GLY A 55 -1.60 -3.27 -9.33
CA GLY A 55 -2.44 -2.08 -9.23
C GLY A 55 -1.75 -0.92 -8.53
N THR A 56 -0.88 -1.21 -7.55
CA THR A 56 -0.07 -0.21 -6.85
C THR A 56 0.87 0.49 -7.84
N ALA A 57 1.64 -0.27 -8.62
CA ALA A 57 2.54 0.30 -9.64
C ALA A 57 1.77 1.07 -10.74
N LYS A 58 0.62 0.56 -11.17
CA LYS A 58 -0.25 1.25 -12.15
C LYS A 58 -0.80 2.57 -11.60
N SER A 59 -1.08 2.64 -10.31
CA SER A 59 -1.59 3.85 -9.65
C SER A 59 -0.57 4.98 -9.69
N GLU A 60 0.72 4.68 -9.49
CA GLU A 60 1.80 5.66 -9.64
C GLU A 60 1.84 6.23 -11.06
N ALA A 61 1.90 5.34 -12.06
CA ALA A 61 1.94 5.73 -13.46
C ALA A 61 0.71 6.57 -13.88
N TYR A 62 -0.48 6.18 -13.39
CA TYR A 62 -1.71 6.92 -13.63
C TYR A 62 -1.64 8.33 -13.03
N LEU A 63 -1.25 8.47 -11.77
CA LEU A 63 -1.18 9.77 -11.10
C LEU A 63 -0.10 10.68 -11.72
N HIS A 64 1.03 10.11 -12.14
CA HIS A 64 2.03 10.82 -12.95
C HIS A 64 1.47 11.32 -14.28
N SER A 65 0.65 10.51 -14.98
CA SER A 65 0.01 10.93 -16.23
C SER A 65 -0.98 12.09 -16.05
N LEU A 66 -1.54 12.26 -14.86
CA LEU A 66 -2.39 13.39 -14.47
C LEU A 66 -1.59 14.64 -14.06
N GLY A 67 -0.24 14.58 -14.10
CA GLY A 67 0.63 15.68 -13.68
C GLY A 67 0.89 15.75 -12.18
N SER A 68 0.52 14.70 -11.42
CA SER A 68 0.84 14.65 -9.98
C SER A 68 2.35 14.50 -9.80
N GLN A 69 2.91 15.26 -8.87
CA GLN A 69 4.30 15.15 -8.45
C GLN A 69 4.34 14.65 -7.01
N PHE A 70 5.00 13.52 -6.78
CA PHE A 70 5.20 12.97 -5.45
C PHE A 70 6.50 13.49 -4.87
N VAL A 71 6.42 14.17 -3.72
CA VAL A 71 7.61 14.53 -2.95
C VAL A 71 7.90 13.36 -2.01
N LYS A 72 8.98 12.62 -2.26
CA LYS A 72 9.49 11.63 -1.29
C LYS A 72 9.97 12.41 -0.06
N THR A 73 9.14 12.50 0.98
CA THR A 73 9.58 12.95 2.29
C THR A 73 10.42 11.83 2.89
N VAL A 74 11.74 11.88 2.65
CA VAL A 74 12.68 11.02 3.38
C VAL A 74 12.71 11.56 4.82
N PRO A 75 12.39 10.75 5.85
CA PRO A 75 12.53 11.18 7.23
C PRO A 75 14.01 11.50 7.49
N SER A 76 14.27 12.72 7.94
CA SER A 76 15.56 13.17 8.47
C SER A 76 15.86 12.53 9.82
#